data_AF-A0A8H7V699-F1
#
_entry.id   AF-A0A8H7V699-F1
#
_cell.length_a   1.000
_cell.length_b   1.000
_cell.length_c   1.000
_cell.angle_alpha   90.00
_cell.angle_beta   90.00
_cell.angle_gamma   90.00
#
_symmetry.space_group_name_H-M   'P 1'
#
loop_
_entity.id
_entity.type
_entity.pdbx_description
1 polymer ?
#
loop_
_entity_poly.entity_id
_entity_poly.type
_entity_poly.pdbx_seq_one_letter_code
_entity_poly.pdbx_strand_id
1 'polypeptide(L)'
;MSVITNQTLRNFLNTLQLDQYHEAFIKAGATDQDLGQIIQFTEQELSEFLAALNMLPFHSIKFKKAVRQLNSSQQPPEQPTTVVMTTTNDTTSISSTREFIMANATIYGKKTSRPLTSYEEAINRASTQLALENPLLISKKGDLFDLAKKKLLDEGYRYKRGSSRSKLREKSITPPRSSSFSQHHGHQEYSQQRAIMVKRQENAQRLSEERLEKIENLQKQVDHAIQYRQATENQLALNSACRDTLTQLAMEAELIRYEETKLKLTKEISKLKAQERKHQWYKRRKLERSTSSISQYTDEGFSSQPSSYFEEDSFHTMNNNNTLSTTSHSLNIGFSVYKPPSPASSYSTLYPSSQEYNDNDNDNDNDNEEDENDSHTLQSRNSISSQSSTATISNSLCCPRESDVRASSMNRFDR
;
A
#
# COMPACT_ATOMS: atom_id res chain seq x y z
N MET A 1 -2.48 -23.25 41.52
CA MET A 1 -1.62 -24.09 40.66
C MET A 1 -2.35 -24.31 39.33
N SER A 2 -1.61 -24.11 38.24
CA SER A 2 -2.05 -23.77 36.88
C SER A 2 -2.95 -24.80 36.17
N VAL A 3 -3.96 -24.28 35.45
CA VAL A 3 -4.91 -25.06 34.62
C VAL A 3 -4.33 -25.43 33.24
N ILE A 4 -3.04 -25.17 32.96
CA ILE A 4 -2.46 -25.31 31.60
C ILE A 4 -1.53 -26.51 31.46
N THR A 5 -1.41 -27.37 32.47
CA THR A 5 -0.45 -28.49 32.46
C THR A 5 -0.71 -29.59 31.42
N ASN A 6 -1.80 -29.55 30.63
CA ASN A 6 -2.14 -30.63 29.70
C ASN A 6 -2.27 -30.22 28.23
N GLN A 7 -1.97 -28.97 27.85
CA GLN A 7 -1.99 -28.60 26.43
C GLN A 7 -0.61 -28.83 25.81
N THR A 8 -0.51 -29.86 24.98
CA THR A 8 0.73 -30.15 24.23
C THR A 8 0.88 -29.17 23.06
N LEU A 9 2.12 -28.91 22.65
CA LEU A 9 2.42 -28.12 21.46
C LEU A 9 1.67 -28.63 20.23
N ARG A 10 1.64 -29.95 20.02
CA ARG A 10 0.89 -30.58 18.93
C ARG A 10 -0.61 -30.27 18.95
N ASN A 11 -1.25 -30.38 20.11
CA ASN A 11 -2.70 -30.09 20.23
C ASN A 11 -2.99 -28.61 20.02
N PHE A 12 -2.09 -27.74 20.50
CA PHE A 12 -2.18 -26.30 20.27
C PHE A 12 -2.08 -25.95 18.78
N LEU A 13 -1.08 -26.49 18.08
CA LEU A 13 -0.92 -26.31 16.64
C LEU A 13 -2.13 -26.85 15.85
N ASN A 14 -2.65 -28.03 16.22
CA ASN A 14 -3.82 -28.61 15.58
C ASN A 14 -5.07 -27.72 15.74
N THR A 15 -5.30 -27.17 16.94
CA THR A 15 -6.40 -26.21 17.18
C THR A 15 -6.31 -24.98 16.28
N LEU A 16 -5.09 -24.57 15.93
CA LEU A 16 -4.83 -23.46 15.02
C LEU A 16 -4.77 -23.87 13.55
N GLN A 17 -4.95 -25.14 13.20
CA GLN A 17 -4.73 -25.67 11.84
C GLN A 17 -3.31 -25.36 11.33
N LEU A 18 -2.32 -25.51 12.22
CA LEU A 18 -0.89 -25.29 11.97
C LEU A 18 -0.07 -26.56 12.26
N ASP A 19 -0.71 -27.72 12.22
CA ASP A 19 -0.10 -29.03 12.49
C ASP A 19 1.05 -29.35 11.54
N GLN A 20 1.01 -28.84 10.31
CA GLN A 20 2.10 -28.93 9.33
C GLN A 20 3.44 -28.36 9.81
N TYR A 21 3.43 -27.48 10.82
CA TYR A 21 4.66 -26.92 11.40
C TYR A 21 5.21 -27.73 12.56
N HIS A 22 4.47 -28.73 13.08
CA HIS A 22 4.89 -29.50 14.27
C HIS A 22 6.28 -30.10 14.12
N GLU A 23 6.58 -30.73 12.97
CA GLU A 23 7.91 -31.27 12.67
C GLU A 23 9.01 -30.20 12.63
N ALA A 24 8.69 -28.97 12.22
CA ALA A 24 9.66 -27.88 12.22
C ALA A 24 10.01 -27.46 13.67
N PHE A 25 9.03 -27.43 14.58
CA PHE A 25 9.29 -27.19 16.00
C PHE A 25 10.17 -28.30 16.60
N ILE A 26 9.88 -29.57 16.30
CA ILE A 26 10.69 -30.70 16.78
C ILE A 26 12.12 -30.62 16.24
N LYS A 27 12.30 -30.31 14.96
CA LYS A 27 13.63 -30.13 14.35
C LYS A 27 14.40 -28.95 14.94
N ALA A 28 13.72 -27.92 15.40
CA ALA A 28 14.31 -26.79 16.12
C ALA A 28 14.64 -27.11 17.60
N GLY A 29 14.38 -28.35 18.05
CA GLY A 29 14.68 -28.80 19.39
C GLY A 29 13.57 -28.55 20.42
N ALA A 30 12.40 -28.05 19.99
CA ALA A 30 11.25 -27.94 20.88
C ALA A 30 10.56 -29.30 21.06
N THR A 31 10.00 -29.53 22.24
CA THR A 31 9.21 -30.72 22.57
C THR A 31 7.73 -30.36 22.76
N ASP A 32 6.88 -31.38 22.84
CA ASP A 32 5.46 -31.18 23.10
C ASP A 32 5.15 -30.53 24.46
N GLN A 33 6.12 -30.50 25.38
CA GLN A 33 6.00 -29.87 26.70
C GLN A 33 6.49 -28.42 26.73
N ASP A 34 7.20 -27.95 25.70
CA ASP A 34 7.82 -26.62 25.69
C ASP A 34 6.86 -25.48 25.33
N LEU A 35 5.57 -25.80 25.11
CA LEU A 35 4.55 -24.77 24.87
C LEU A 35 4.52 -23.72 25.99
N GLY A 36 4.71 -24.13 27.24
CA GLY A 36 4.76 -23.21 28.39
C GLY A 36 5.95 -22.24 28.34
N GLN A 37 7.07 -22.64 27.74
CA GLN A 37 8.25 -21.77 27.56
C GLN A 37 8.05 -20.83 26.36
N ILE A 38 7.53 -21.35 25.25
CA ILE A 38 7.22 -20.57 24.03
C ILE A 38 6.23 -19.43 24.34
N ILE A 39 5.28 -19.68 25.24
CA ILE A 39 4.31 -18.66 25.67
C ILE A 39 4.98 -17.49 26.41
N GLN A 40 6.12 -17.71 27.05
CA GLN A 40 6.85 -16.67 27.80
C GLN A 40 7.78 -15.82 26.92
N PHE A 41 7.96 -16.16 25.65
CA PHE A 41 8.80 -15.39 24.74
C PHE A 41 8.30 -13.95 24.59
N THR A 42 9.24 -13.02 24.54
CA THR A 42 8.93 -11.65 24.13
C THR A 42 8.44 -11.64 22.68
N GLU A 43 7.76 -10.56 22.27
CA GLU A 43 7.26 -10.46 20.90
C GLU A 43 8.39 -10.49 19.86
N GLN A 44 9.57 -9.99 20.21
CA GLN A 44 10.76 -10.04 19.37
C GLN A 44 11.31 -11.47 19.24
N GLU A 45 11.56 -12.15 20.36
CA GLU A 45 12.06 -13.54 20.37
C GLU A 45 11.09 -14.49 19.66
N LEU A 46 9.79 -14.33 19.90
CA LEU A 46 8.76 -15.12 19.24
C LEU A 46 8.73 -14.85 17.73
N SER A 47 9.02 -13.63 17.30
CA SER A 47 9.11 -13.31 15.87
C SER A 47 10.31 -13.98 15.21
N GLU A 48 11.48 -13.92 15.85
CA GLU A 48 12.71 -14.54 15.36
C GLU A 48 12.60 -16.06 15.33
N PHE A 49 12.07 -16.65 16.40
CA PHE A 49 11.83 -18.09 16.49
C PHE A 49 10.91 -18.59 15.37
N LEU A 50 9.77 -17.94 15.15
CA LEU A 50 8.84 -18.33 14.07
C LEU A 50 9.43 -18.12 12.67
N ALA A 51 10.30 -17.12 12.50
CA ALA A 51 11.03 -16.92 11.25
C ALA A 51 12.04 -18.06 11.00
N ALA A 52 12.75 -18.52 12.03
CA ALA A 52 13.67 -19.66 11.94
C ALA A 52 12.95 -20.98 11.58
N LEU A 53 11.69 -21.13 11.98
CA LEU A 53 10.83 -22.25 11.59
C LEU A 53 10.32 -22.18 10.15
N ASN A 54 10.69 -21.14 9.39
CA ASN A 54 10.17 -20.84 8.06
C ASN A 54 8.63 -20.76 8.03
N MET A 55 8.03 -20.24 9.10
CA MET A 55 6.59 -20.09 9.19
C MET A 55 6.12 -18.92 8.33
N LEU A 56 5.10 -19.16 7.49
CA LEU A 56 4.56 -18.12 6.61
C LEU A 56 4.01 -16.95 7.45
N PRO A 57 4.10 -15.69 6.97
CA PRO A 57 3.69 -14.52 7.74
C PRO A 57 2.26 -14.60 8.33
N PHE A 58 1.30 -15.09 7.54
CA PHE A 58 -0.10 -15.27 8.00
C PHE A 58 -0.23 -16.29 9.13
N HIS A 59 0.53 -17.37 9.08
CA HIS A 59 0.56 -18.40 10.11
C HIS A 59 1.24 -17.90 11.38
N SER A 60 2.34 -17.15 11.24
CA SER A 60 3.02 -16.49 12.35
C SER A 60 2.12 -15.51 13.08
N ILE A 61 1.31 -14.73 12.36
CA ILE A 61 0.30 -13.83 12.95
C ILE A 61 -0.76 -14.64 13.73
N LYS A 62 -1.28 -15.72 13.12
CA LYS A 62 -2.28 -16.60 13.74
C LYS A 62 -1.74 -17.23 15.03
N PHE A 63 -0.50 -17.73 15.00
CA PHE A 63 0.19 -18.31 16.17
C PHE A 63 0.42 -17.27 17.27
N LYS A 64 1.02 -16.11 16.94
CA LYS A 64 1.24 -15.02 17.91
C LYS A 64 -0.04 -14.57 18.59
N LYS A 65 -1.14 -14.44 17.82
CA LYS A 65 -2.45 -14.07 18.37
C LYS A 65 -2.94 -15.10 19.38
N ALA A 66 -2.79 -16.39 19.09
CA ALA A 66 -3.20 -17.47 19.99
C ALA A 66 -2.33 -17.53 21.26
N VAL A 67 -1.01 -17.32 21.15
CA VAL A 67 -0.10 -17.22 22.30
C VAL A 67 -0.47 -16.06 23.22
N ARG A 68 -0.81 -14.88 22.67
CA ARG A 68 -1.30 -13.75 23.48
C ARG A 68 -2.58 -14.08 24.25
N GLN A 69 -3.52 -14.81 23.63
CA GLN A 69 -4.77 -15.21 24.29
C GLN A 69 -4.53 -16.20 25.44
N LEU A 70 -3.57 -17.12 25.29
CA LEU A 70 -3.14 -18.01 26.36
C LEU A 70 -2.51 -17.24 27.52
N ASN A 71 -1.65 -16.26 27.22
CA ASN A 71 -1.06 -15.38 28.25
C ASN A 71 -2.11 -14.56 29.00
N SER A 72 -3.10 -13.99 28.30
CA SER A 72 -4.20 -13.26 28.96
C SER A 72 -5.05 -14.14 29.86
N SER A 73 -5.10 -15.45 29.60
CA SER A 73 -5.84 -16.41 30.44
C SER A 73 -5.01 -16.91 31.64
N GLN A 74 -3.71 -16.58 31.73
CA GLN A 74 -2.81 -16.97 32.82
C GLN A 74 -2.68 -15.94 33.94
N GLN A 75 -3.16 -14.70 33.75
CA GLN A 75 -3.20 -13.75 34.86
C GLN A 75 -4.29 -14.17 35.85
N PRO A 76 -3.97 -14.41 37.14
CA PRO A 76 -4.98 -14.51 38.17
C PRO A 76 -5.77 -13.18 38.21
N PRO A 77 -7.08 -13.20 38.54
CA PRO A 77 -7.73 -11.97 38.95
C PRO A 77 -6.98 -11.46 40.18
N GLU A 78 -6.31 -10.31 40.07
CA GLU A 78 -5.75 -9.67 41.25
C GLU A 78 -6.89 -9.43 42.24
N GLN A 79 -6.80 -10.14 43.37
CA GLN A 79 -7.71 -9.95 44.47
C GLN A 79 -7.48 -8.54 45.04
N PRO A 80 -8.55 -7.80 45.38
CA PRO A 80 -8.43 -6.49 45.97
C PRO A 80 -7.78 -6.61 47.34
N THR A 81 -6.63 -5.96 47.50
CA THR A 81 -5.93 -5.81 48.76
C THR A 81 -6.90 -5.26 49.81
N THR A 82 -7.25 -6.12 50.76
CA THR A 82 -8.02 -5.77 51.94
C THR A 82 -7.11 -4.91 52.83
N VAL A 83 -7.24 -3.58 52.75
CA VAL A 83 -6.69 -2.69 53.77
C VAL A 83 -7.83 -2.36 54.74
N VAL A 84 -7.70 -2.92 55.93
CA VAL A 84 -8.56 -2.67 57.08
C VAL A 84 -8.38 -1.23 57.56
N MET A 85 -9.52 -0.56 57.73
CA MET A 85 -9.82 0.61 58.58
C MET A 85 -8.88 1.83 58.53
N THR A 86 -9.42 2.96 58.10
CA THR A 86 -9.87 3.98 59.06
C THR A 86 -10.88 4.93 58.40
N THR A 87 -11.97 5.15 59.12
CA THR A 87 -13.03 6.10 58.85
C THR A 87 -12.50 7.53 58.68
N THR A 88 -13.26 8.33 57.91
CA THR A 88 -13.21 9.80 57.73
C THR A 88 -12.37 10.34 56.57
N ASN A 89 -13.00 10.52 55.39
CA ASN A 89 -13.23 11.84 54.74
C ASN A 89 -13.53 11.68 53.24
N ASP A 90 -14.84 11.66 52.92
CA ASP A 90 -15.40 11.78 51.59
C ASP A 90 -15.01 13.11 50.94
N THR A 91 -14.34 13.08 49.78
CA THR A 91 -14.47 13.98 48.61
C THR A 91 -13.29 13.76 47.63
N THR A 92 -12.10 13.40 48.12
CA THR A 92 -10.89 13.33 47.26
C THR A 92 -10.77 12.06 46.42
N SER A 93 -11.28 10.90 46.88
CA SER A 93 -11.15 9.64 46.15
C SER A 93 -12.03 9.60 44.88
N ILE A 94 -13.19 10.25 44.91
CA ILE A 94 -14.14 10.28 43.79
C ILE A 94 -13.55 11.02 42.58
N SER A 95 -12.72 12.05 42.80
CA SER A 95 -12.03 12.74 41.69
C SER A 95 -11.04 11.80 40.99
N SER A 96 -10.26 11.03 41.76
CA SER A 96 -9.27 10.11 41.20
C SER A 96 -9.91 8.98 40.38
N THR A 97 -11.02 8.42 40.85
CA THR A 97 -11.76 7.39 40.10
C THR A 97 -12.40 7.97 38.83
N ARG A 98 -12.98 9.18 38.92
CA ARG A 98 -13.58 9.86 37.78
C ARG A 98 -12.54 10.18 36.70
N GLU A 99 -11.39 10.71 37.08
CA GLU A 99 -10.28 11.02 36.17
C GLU A 99 -9.75 9.76 35.50
N PHE A 100 -9.61 8.67 36.25
CA PHE A 100 -9.23 7.37 35.70
C PHE A 100 -10.23 6.90 34.64
N ILE A 101 -11.54 7.00 34.93
CA ILE A 101 -12.59 6.64 33.97
C ILE A 101 -12.48 7.51 32.70
N MET A 102 -12.33 8.83 32.84
CA MET A 102 -12.22 9.76 31.71
C MET A 102 -11.00 9.45 30.82
N ALA A 103 -9.83 9.23 31.43
CA ALA A 103 -8.60 8.90 30.70
C ALA A 103 -8.71 7.56 29.95
N ASN A 104 -9.37 6.58 30.56
CA ASN A 104 -9.52 5.26 29.94
C ASN A 104 -10.64 5.22 28.87
N ALA A 105 -11.74 5.95 29.06
CA ALA A 105 -12.87 6.03 28.15
C ALA A 105 -12.60 6.84 26.87
N THR A 106 -11.56 7.67 26.86
CA THR A 106 -11.14 8.43 25.67
C THR A 106 -10.86 7.47 24.49
N ILE A 107 -11.44 7.71 23.33
CA ILE A 107 -11.30 6.83 22.14
C ILE A 107 -10.17 7.31 21.23
N TYR A 108 -10.20 8.60 20.86
CA TYR A 108 -9.25 9.26 19.97
C TYR A 108 -8.31 10.19 20.75
N GLY A 109 -7.11 10.46 20.21
CA GLY A 109 -6.24 11.52 20.73
C GLY A 109 -5.24 11.13 21.82
N LYS A 110 -5.22 9.88 22.31
CA LYS A 110 -4.41 9.50 23.51
C LYS A 110 -2.90 9.74 23.39
N LYS A 111 -2.35 9.81 22.16
CA LYS A 111 -0.90 9.92 21.90
C LYS A 111 -0.54 10.82 20.71
N THR A 112 -1.50 11.62 20.23
CA THR A 112 -1.28 12.47 19.05
C THR A 112 -1.39 13.93 19.44
N SER A 113 -0.46 14.75 18.94
CA SER A 113 -0.45 16.21 19.11
C SER A 113 -1.40 16.93 18.14
N ARG A 114 -1.97 16.20 17.18
CA ARG A 114 -2.90 16.76 16.19
C ARG A 114 -4.21 17.18 16.88
N PRO A 115 -4.79 18.34 16.50
CA PRO A 115 -6.13 18.70 16.97
C PRO A 115 -7.17 17.67 16.52
N LEU A 116 -8.04 17.27 17.45
CA LEU A 116 -9.13 16.36 17.17
C LEU A 116 -10.15 17.02 16.24
N THR A 117 -10.74 16.21 15.36
CA THR A 117 -11.89 16.64 14.56
C THR A 117 -13.13 16.76 15.44
N SER A 118 -14.09 17.58 15.00
CA SER A 118 -15.38 17.74 15.70
C SER A 118 -16.10 16.41 15.99
N TYR A 119 -15.96 15.41 15.10
CA TYR A 119 -16.53 14.07 15.32
C TYR A 119 -15.80 13.31 16.42
N GLU A 120 -14.47 13.32 16.40
CA GLU A 120 -13.64 12.63 17.41
C GLU A 120 -13.85 13.22 18.80
N GLU A 121 -13.94 14.54 18.93
CA GLU A 121 -14.28 15.20 20.19
C GLU A 121 -15.67 14.81 20.68
N ALA A 122 -16.67 14.78 19.79
CA ALA A 122 -18.04 14.41 20.14
C ALA A 122 -18.13 12.94 20.58
N ILE A 123 -17.42 12.03 19.91
CA ILE A 123 -17.30 10.63 20.34
C ILE A 123 -16.63 10.53 21.71
N ASN A 124 -15.51 11.21 21.93
CA ASN A 124 -14.82 11.18 23.22
C ASN A 124 -15.71 11.67 24.36
N ARG A 125 -16.51 12.74 24.14
CA ARG A 125 -17.50 13.21 25.12
C ARG A 125 -18.56 12.17 25.40
N ALA A 126 -19.16 11.56 24.37
CA ALA A 126 -20.20 10.54 24.51
C ALA A 126 -19.67 9.27 25.21
N SER A 127 -18.50 8.77 24.82
CA SER A 127 -17.84 7.62 25.47
C SER A 127 -17.53 7.89 26.94
N THR A 128 -17.04 9.09 27.26
CA THR A 128 -16.77 9.46 28.65
C THR A 128 -18.03 9.45 29.50
N GLN A 129 -19.14 10.02 29.00
CA GLN A 129 -20.41 10.01 29.74
C GLN A 129 -20.92 8.58 29.97
N LEU A 130 -20.90 7.74 28.93
CA LEU A 130 -21.33 6.34 29.04
C LEU A 130 -20.45 5.54 30.00
N ALA A 131 -19.14 5.80 30.03
CA ALA A 131 -18.23 5.14 30.96
C ALA A 131 -18.37 5.64 32.41
N LEU A 132 -18.78 6.90 32.61
CA LEU A 132 -19.12 7.41 33.94
C LEU A 132 -20.43 6.81 34.47
N GLU A 133 -21.41 6.59 33.59
CA GLU A 133 -22.66 5.90 33.93
C GLU A 133 -22.42 4.40 34.17
N ASN A 134 -21.59 3.77 33.36
CA ASN A 134 -21.25 2.34 33.47
C ASN A 134 -19.74 2.10 33.29
N PRO A 135 -18.97 2.06 34.40
CA PRO A 135 -17.51 1.88 34.35
C PRO A 135 -17.05 0.56 33.72
N LEU A 136 -17.91 -0.48 33.68
CA LEU A 136 -17.55 -1.78 33.09
C LEU A 136 -17.33 -1.68 31.57
N LEU A 137 -17.92 -0.68 30.90
CA LEU A 137 -17.76 -0.46 29.47
C LEU A 137 -16.32 -0.11 29.07
N ILE A 138 -15.50 0.37 30.02
CA ILE A 138 -14.08 0.67 29.77
C ILE A 138 -13.32 -0.58 29.33
N SER A 139 -13.65 -1.75 29.89
CA SER A 139 -13.03 -3.04 29.53
C SER A 139 -13.40 -3.49 28.11
N LYS A 140 -14.57 -3.07 27.61
CA LYS A 140 -15.10 -3.40 26.28
C LYS A 140 -15.13 -2.17 25.38
N LYS A 141 -13.93 -1.69 25.02
CA LYS A 141 -13.77 -0.45 24.24
C LYS A 141 -14.53 -0.45 22.90
N GLY A 142 -14.70 -1.63 22.28
CA GLY A 142 -15.51 -1.79 21.06
C GLY A 142 -16.98 -1.44 21.29
N ASP A 143 -17.63 -2.10 22.26
CA ASP A 143 -19.03 -1.85 22.62
C ASP A 143 -19.25 -0.40 23.09
N LEU A 144 -18.31 0.15 23.87
CA LEU A 144 -18.34 1.56 24.30
C LEU A 144 -18.33 2.54 23.12
N PHE A 145 -17.55 2.23 22.08
CA PHE A 145 -17.47 3.04 20.87
C PHE A 145 -18.77 2.99 20.05
N ASP A 146 -19.37 1.80 19.91
CA ASP A 146 -20.63 1.65 19.19
C ASP A 146 -21.80 2.32 19.92
N LEU A 147 -21.85 2.19 21.25
CA LEU A 147 -22.82 2.92 22.08
C LEU A 147 -22.62 4.43 21.99
N ALA A 148 -21.37 4.91 21.99
CA ALA A 148 -21.08 6.33 21.84
C ALA A 148 -21.51 6.88 20.48
N LYS A 149 -21.30 6.12 19.38
CA LYS A 149 -21.83 6.48 18.06
C LYS A 149 -23.34 6.56 18.06
N LYS A 150 -24.00 5.57 18.66
CA LYS A 150 -25.47 5.54 18.76
C LYS A 150 -25.98 6.76 19.53
N LYS A 151 -25.45 7.01 20.73
CA LYS A 151 -25.78 8.19 21.54
C LYS A 151 -25.58 9.50 20.78
N LEU A 152 -24.47 9.63 20.07
CA LEU A 152 -24.16 10.80 19.24
C LEU A 152 -25.16 11.01 18.09
N LEU A 153 -25.64 9.94 17.45
CA LEU A 153 -26.69 10.02 16.42
C LEU A 153 -28.06 10.33 17.02
N ASP A 154 -28.39 9.74 18.18
CA ASP A 154 -29.64 9.99 18.92
C ASP A 154 -29.71 11.45 19.39
N GLU A 155 -28.57 12.05 19.76
CA GLU A 155 -28.42 13.48 20.07
C GLU A 155 -28.47 14.39 18.81
N GLY A 156 -28.64 13.81 17.63
CA GLY A 156 -28.82 14.54 16.38
C GLY A 156 -27.52 15.01 15.74
N TYR A 157 -26.38 14.42 16.10
CA TYR A 157 -25.12 14.75 15.44
C TYR A 157 -25.19 14.44 13.94
N ARG A 158 -24.94 15.47 13.13
CA ARG A 158 -24.93 15.35 11.68
C ARG A 158 -23.49 15.25 11.21
N TYR A 159 -23.17 14.14 10.56
CA TYR A 159 -21.89 14.03 9.87
C TYR A 159 -21.70 15.20 8.92
N LYS A 160 -20.50 15.81 8.95
CA LYS A 160 -20.08 16.78 7.95
C LYS A 160 -20.02 16.06 6.61
N ARG A 161 -21.13 16.06 5.88
CA ARG A 161 -21.15 15.60 4.49
C ARG A 161 -20.23 16.54 3.74
N GLY A 162 -19.13 16.02 3.22
CA GLY A 162 -18.23 16.84 2.40
C GLY A 162 -19.06 17.57 1.36
N SER A 163 -18.88 18.89 1.23
CA SER A 163 -19.42 19.59 0.07
C SER A 163 -18.90 18.85 -1.15
N SER A 164 -19.81 18.17 -1.87
CA SER A 164 -19.44 17.44 -3.07
C SER A 164 -18.76 18.45 -3.99
N ARG A 165 -17.47 18.25 -4.27
CA ARG A 165 -16.67 19.13 -5.13
C ARG A 165 -17.22 19.19 -6.57
N SER A 166 -18.27 18.41 -6.88
CA SER A 166 -18.96 18.36 -8.17
C SER A 166 -20.16 19.29 -8.32
N LYS A 167 -20.60 20.02 -7.28
CA LYS A 167 -21.72 20.98 -7.41
C LYS A 167 -21.26 22.42 -7.44
N LEU A 168 -20.44 22.77 -8.43
CA LEU A 168 -20.20 24.16 -8.83
C LEU A 168 -21.26 24.65 -9.84
N ARG A 169 -22.50 24.16 -9.72
CA ARG A 169 -23.67 24.74 -10.38
C ARG A 169 -24.84 24.60 -9.44
N GLU A 170 -25.46 25.74 -9.14
CA GLU A 170 -26.85 25.96 -8.69
C GLU A 170 -26.93 27.05 -7.60
N LYS A 171 -26.49 28.25 -7.98
CA LYS A 171 -27.06 29.53 -7.54
C LYS A 171 -27.13 30.36 -8.83
N SER A 172 -28.27 30.37 -9.51
CA SER A 172 -29.40 31.21 -9.13
C SER A 172 -30.75 30.53 -9.35
N ILE A 173 -31.44 30.20 -8.26
CA ILE A 173 -32.91 30.10 -8.26
C ILE A 173 -33.42 31.54 -8.12
N THR A 174 -33.43 32.26 -9.24
CA THR A 174 -34.27 33.44 -9.44
C THR A 174 -35.21 33.11 -10.59
N PRO A 175 -36.54 33.21 -10.43
CA PRO A 175 -37.47 32.86 -11.50
C PRO A 175 -37.28 33.82 -12.69
N PRO A 176 -37.30 33.31 -13.94
CA PRO A 176 -36.98 34.12 -15.11
C PRO A 176 -38.16 35.02 -15.47
N ARG A 177 -37.97 36.33 -15.39
CA ARG A 177 -38.70 37.27 -16.24
C ARG A 177 -38.06 37.24 -17.61
N SER A 178 -38.79 36.67 -18.56
CA SER A 178 -38.78 36.97 -20.00
C SER A 178 -37.64 37.86 -20.51
N SER A 179 -36.57 37.24 -20.99
CA SER A 179 -35.74 37.81 -22.04
C SER A 179 -35.11 36.69 -22.85
N SER A 180 -35.69 36.46 -24.02
CA SER A 180 -35.03 35.93 -25.22
C SER A 180 -33.63 36.54 -25.37
N PHE A 181 -32.71 35.79 -25.98
CA PHE A 181 -31.28 36.12 -26.25
C PHE A 181 -30.27 35.69 -25.18
N SER A 182 -29.83 34.43 -25.22
CA SER A 182 -28.38 34.09 -25.16
C SER A 182 -28.14 32.60 -25.48
N GLN A 183 -28.02 32.27 -26.76
CA GLN A 183 -27.60 30.93 -27.23
C GLN A 183 -26.06 30.77 -27.33
N HIS A 184 -25.26 31.77 -26.91
CA HIS A 184 -23.81 31.79 -27.17
C HIS A 184 -22.90 31.31 -26.02
N HIS A 185 -23.41 30.98 -24.83
CA HIS A 185 -22.54 30.63 -23.69
C HIS A 185 -22.11 29.15 -23.57
N GLY A 186 -22.70 28.22 -24.34
CA GLY A 186 -22.32 26.80 -24.25
C GLY A 186 -20.94 26.48 -24.83
N HIS A 187 -20.51 27.20 -25.89
CA HIS A 187 -19.36 26.79 -26.69
C HIS A 187 -17.99 27.06 -26.02
N GLN A 188 -17.94 28.02 -25.09
CA GLN A 188 -16.71 28.41 -24.38
C GLN A 188 -16.40 27.46 -23.21
N GLU A 189 -17.42 26.85 -22.60
CA GLU A 189 -17.23 25.88 -21.51
C GLU A 189 -16.72 24.52 -22.03
N TYR A 190 -17.17 24.08 -23.21
CA TYR A 190 -16.67 22.86 -23.84
C TYR A 190 -15.19 22.95 -24.22
N SER A 191 -14.72 24.11 -24.71
CA SER A 191 -13.30 24.30 -25.03
C SER A 191 -12.42 24.30 -23.78
N GLN A 192 -12.88 24.94 -22.70
CA GLN A 192 -12.17 24.94 -21.42
C GLN A 192 -12.09 23.54 -20.79
N GLN A 193 -13.19 22.76 -20.83
CA GLN A 193 -13.18 21.38 -20.33
C GLN A 193 -12.26 20.47 -21.14
N ARG A 194 -12.21 20.62 -22.46
CA ARG A 194 -11.24 19.92 -23.31
C ARG A 194 -9.80 20.29 -22.94
N ALA A 195 -9.51 21.57 -22.76
CA ALA A 195 -8.18 22.03 -22.35
C ALA A 195 -7.75 21.44 -21.00
N ILE A 196 -8.65 21.39 -20.01
CA ILE A 196 -8.37 20.75 -18.71
C ILE A 196 -8.11 19.25 -18.87
N MET A 197 -8.89 18.56 -19.70
CA MET A 197 -8.70 17.13 -19.96
C MET A 197 -7.35 16.84 -20.62
N VAL A 198 -6.96 17.66 -21.60
CA VAL A 198 -5.66 17.58 -22.28
C VAL A 198 -4.52 17.80 -21.28
N LYS A 199 -4.56 18.88 -20.49
CA LYS A 199 -3.54 19.13 -19.45
C LYS A 199 -3.40 18.00 -18.44
N ARG A 200 -4.52 17.38 -18.03
CA ARG A 200 -4.49 16.20 -17.14
C ARG A 200 -3.84 15.00 -17.80
N GLN A 201 -4.07 14.80 -19.10
CA GLN A 201 -3.47 13.72 -19.86
C GLN A 201 -1.96 13.95 -20.06
N GLU A 202 -1.54 15.17 -20.40
CA GLU A 202 -0.13 15.54 -20.53
C GLU A 202 0.62 15.37 -19.21
N ASN A 203 0.04 15.83 -18.09
CA ASN A 203 0.65 15.63 -16.78
C ASN A 203 0.79 14.13 -16.43
N ALA A 204 -0.26 13.34 -16.69
CA ALA A 204 -0.21 11.90 -16.46
C ALA A 204 0.85 11.19 -17.34
N GLN A 205 1.04 11.67 -18.57
CA GLN A 205 2.07 11.16 -19.49
C GLN A 205 3.47 11.54 -19.00
N ARG A 206 3.71 12.81 -18.65
CA ARG A 206 4.99 13.27 -18.10
C ARG A 206 5.41 12.49 -16.86
N LEU A 207 4.47 12.22 -15.94
CA LEU A 207 4.74 11.39 -14.75
C LEU A 207 5.06 9.93 -15.11
N SER A 208 4.50 9.41 -16.21
CA SER A 208 4.83 8.07 -16.72
C SER A 208 6.25 8.05 -17.30
N GLU A 209 6.62 9.07 -18.08
CA GLU A 209 7.95 9.25 -18.64
C GLU A 209 9.02 9.39 -17.55
N GLU A 210 8.79 10.22 -16.54
CA GLU A 210 9.67 10.38 -15.38
C GLU A 210 9.89 9.06 -14.62
N ARG A 211 8.82 8.27 -14.43
CA ARG A 211 8.93 6.94 -13.82
C ARG A 211 9.77 5.99 -14.66
N LEU A 212 9.61 6.00 -15.98
CA LEU A 212 10.36 5.14 -16.89
C LEU A 212 11.85 5.52 -16.92
N GLU A 213 12.17 6.82 -16.96
CA GLU A 213 13.54 7.32 -16.84
C GLU A 213 14.17 6.92 -15.51
N LYS A 214 13.43 7.06 -14.41
CA LYS A 214 13.90 6.62 -13.09
C LYS A 214 14.16 5.11 -13.04
N ILE A 215 13.28 4.30 -13.63
CA ILE A 215 13.50 2.84 -13.76
C ILE A 215 14.79 2.56 -14.53
N GLU A 216 15.03 3.25 -15.65
CA GLU A 216 16.24 3.07 -16.45
C GLU A 216 17.51 3.41 -15.66
N ASN A 217 17.50 4.54 -14.94
CA ASN A 217 18.63 4.97 -14.13
C ASN A 217 18.91 4.01 -12.96
N LEU A 218 17.88 3.49 -12.31
CA LEU A 218 18.04 2.47 -11.26
C LEU A 218 18.57 1.15 -11.85
N GLN A 219 18.14 0.77 -13.06
CA GLN A 219 18.63 -0.43 -13.75
C GLN A 219 20.13 -0.30 -14.04
N LYS A 220 20.60 0.86 -14.51
CA LYS A 220 22.04 1.15 -14.70
C LYS A 220 22.83 1.03 -13.39
N GLN A 221 22.26 1.50 -12.27
CA GLN A 221 22.90 1.37 -10.95
C GLN A 221 23.00 -0.08 -10.49
N VAL A 222 21.98 -0.91 -10.77
CA VAL A 222 22.03 -2.36 -10.50
C VAL A 222 23.14 -3.01 -11.31
N ASP A 223 23.24 -2.69 -12.60
CA ASP A 223 24.26 -3.25 -13.49
C ASP A 223 25.67 -2.86 -13.03
N HIS A 224 25.86 -1.59 -12.65
CA HIS A 224 27.09 -1.11 -12.05
C HIS A 224 27.41 -1.89 -10.77
N ALA A 225 26.49 -2.02 -9.81
CA ALA A 225 26.71 -2.80 -8.59
C ALA A 225 27.11 -4.27 -8.88
N ILE A 226 26.52 -4.89 -9.91
CA ILE A 226 26.89 -6.23 -10.36
C ILE A 226 28.32 -6.26 -10.91
N GLN A 227 28.70 -5.28 -11.73
CA GLN A 227 30.06 -5.19 -12.29
C GLN A 227 31.12 -5.00 -11.20
N TYR A 228 30.88 -4.13 -10.22
CA TYR A 228 31.80 -3.93 -9.10
C TYR A 228 31.94 -5.20 -8.26
N ARG A 229 30.82 -5.88 -7.95
CA ARG A 229 30.84 -7.17 -7.25
C ARG A 229 31.70 -8.19 -8.00
N GLN A 230 31.50 -8.34 -9.31
CA GLN A 230 32.29 -9.26 -10.14
C GLN A 230 33.77 -8.89 -10.18
N ALA A 231 34.11 -7.60 -10.27
CA ALA A 231 35.49 -7.13 -10.22
C ALA A 231 36.17 -7.48 -8.88
N THR A 232 35.45 -7.30 -7.76
CA THR A 232 35.93 -7.66 -6.42
C THR A 232 36.10 -9.18 -6.27
N GLU A 233 35.16 -9.99 -6.78
CA GLU A 233 35.28 -11.46 -6.80
C GLU A 233 36.47 -11.94 -7.64
N ASN A 234 36.68 -11.34 -8.82
CA ASN A 234 37.83 -11.65 -9.66
C ASN A 234 39.16 -11.32 -8.96
N GLN A 235 39.20 -10.20 -8.22
CA GLN A 235 40.36 -9.85 -7.39
C GLN A 235 40.55 -10.81 -6.20
N LEU A 236 39.48 -11.42 -5.67
CA LEU A 236 39.57 -12.48 -4.66
C LEU A 236 40.18 -13.75 -5.26
N ALA A 237 39.72 -14.17 -6.43
CA ALA A 237 40.19 -15.38 -7.09
C ALA A 237 41.70 -15.33 -7.40
N LEU A 238 42.20 -14.19 -7.91
CA LEU A 238 43.59 -14.03 -8.34
C LEU A 238 44.61 -14.00 -7.19
N ASN A 239 44.24 -13.46 -6.01
CA ASN A 239 45.16 -13.25 -4.89
C ASN A 239 44.90 -14.21 -3.72
N SER A 240 44.40 -15.42 -4.00
CA SER A 240 43.92 -16.37 -3.00
C SER A 240 45.02 -17.04 -2.15
N ALA A 241 46.28 -17.07 -2.63
CA ALA A 241 47.36 -17.84 -1.98
C ALA A 241 48.17 -17.08 -0.91
N CYS A 242 48.05 -15.76 -0.81
CA CYS A 242 48.89 -14.93 0.07
C CYS A 242 48.13 -13.68 0.52
N ARG A 243 47.00 -13.86 1.22
CA ARG A 243 46.18 -12.74 1.71
C ARG A 243 45.99 -12.79 3.21
N ASP A 244 46.21 -11.65 3.85
CA ASP A 244 45.92 -11.47 5.26
C ASP A 244 44.42 -11.59 5.53
N THR A 245 44.04 -12.26 6.62
CA THR A 245 42.64 -12.50 7.03
C THR A 245 41.81 -11.22 7.10
N LEU A 246 42.42 -10.12 7.53
CA LEU A 246 41.76 -8.80 7.60
C LEU A 246 41.33 -8.30 6.21
N THR A 247 42.16 -8.51 5.19
CA THR A 247 41.87 -8.11 3.81
C THR A 247 40.71 -8.94 3.24
N GLN A 248 40.66 -10.22 3.57
CA GLN A 248 39.57 -11.11 3.14
C GLN A 248 38.22 -10.68 3.73
N LEU A 249 38.16 -10.41 5.05
CA LEU A 249 36.94 -9.94 5.71
C LEU A 249 36.46 -8.58 5.18
N ALA A 250 37.39 -7.65 4.90
CA ALA A 250 37.05 -6.35 4.34
C ALA A 250 36.41 -6.48 2.93
N MET A 251 36.93 -7.37 2.10
CA MET A 251 36.36 -7.63 0.77
C MET A 251 35.01 -8.36 0.85
N GLU A 252 34.86 -9.31 1.77
CA GLU A 252 33.59 -10.01 2.01
C GLU A 252 32.49 -9.03 2.47
N ALA A 253 32.82 -8.11 3.39
CA ALA A 253 31.91 -7.05 3.80
C ALA A 253 31.47 -6.16 2.62
N GLU A 254 32.37 -5.86 1.68
CA GLU A 254 32.03 -5.06 0.51
C GLU A 254 31.11 -5.82 -0.48
N LEU A 255 31.28 -7.14 -0.62
CA LEU A 255 30.36 -7.99 -1.39
C LEU A 255 28.94 -7.96 -0.81
N ILE A 256 28.81 -8.05 0.53
CA ILE A 256 27.52 -7.95 1.22
C ILE A 256 26.87 -6.59 0.93
N ARG A 257 27.64 -5.49 1.00
CA ARG A 257 27.13 -4.15 0.68
C ARG A 257 26.62 -4.02 -0.74
N TYR A 258 27.29 -4.63 -1.73
CA TYR A 258 26.80 -4.65 -3.11
C TYR A 258 25.50 -5.43 -3.25
N GLU A 259 25.35 -6.56 -2.55
CA GLU A 259 24.10 -7.33 -2.56
C GLU A 259 22.93 -6.58 -1.92
N GLU A 260 23.15 -5.94 -0.77
CA GLU A 260 22.14 -5.09 -0.15
C GLU A 260 21.70 -3.94 -1.06
N THR A 261 22.66 -3.28 -1.71
CA THR A 261 22.41 -2.17 -2.64
C THR A 261 21.59 -2.66 -3.84
N LYS A 262 21.99 -3.77 -4.46
CA LYS A 262 21.26 -4.41 -5.55
C LYS A 262 19.83 -4.75 -5.14
N LEU A 263 19.61 -5.32 -3.96
CA LEU A 263 18.28 -5.67 -3.45
C LEU A 263 17.40 -4.42 -3.27
N LYS A 264 17.94 -3.36 -2.67
CA LYS A 264 17.23 -2.08 -2.47
C LYS A 264 16.79 -1.48 -3.81
N LEU A 265 17.72 -1.38 -4.77
CA LEU A 265 17.43 -0.85 -6.11
C LEU A 265 16.40 -1.71 -6.87
N THR A 266 16.51 -3.03 -6.78
CA THR A 266 15.57 -3.96 -7.44
C THR A 266 14.15 -3.83 -6.89
N LYS A 267 14.01 -3.65 -5.56
CA LYS A 267 12.71 -3.38 -4.92
C LYS A 267 12.11 -2.07 -5.42
N GLU A 268 12.91 -1.00 -5.50
CA GLU A 268 12.44 0.29 -6.01
C GLU A 268 12.00 0.22 -7.48
N ILE A 269 12.78 -0.45 -8.35
CA ILE A 269 12.40 -0.72 -9.74
C ILE A 269 11.06 -1.46 -9.81
N SER A 270 10.86 -2.46 -8.94
CA SER A 270 9.63 -3.25 -8.92
C SER A 270 8.41 -2.41 -8.52
N LYS A 271 8.58 -1.52 -7.53
CA LYS A 271 7.55 -0.54 -7.12
C LYS A 271 7.18 0.39 -8.28
N LEU A 272 8.16 0.98 -8.96
CA LEU A 272 7.92 1.88 -10.09
C LEU A 272 7.27 1.15 -11.27
N LYS A 273 7.70 -0.08 -11.58
CA LYS A 273 7.07 -0.92 -12.62
C LYS A 273 5.62 -1.26 -12.28
N ALA A 274 5.28 -1.49 -11.01
CA ALA A 274 3.90 -1.71 -10.59
C ALA A 274 3.03 -0.47 -10.79
N GLN A 275 3.53 0.71 -10.41
CA GLN A 275 2.86 1.98 -10.65
C GLN A 275 2.64 2.23 -12.15
N GLU A 276 3.63 1.91 -12.98
CA GLU A 276 3.54 2.08 -14.42
C GLU A 276 2.54 1.10 -15.05
N ARG A 277 2.53 -0.18 -14.65
CA ARG A 277 1.49 -1.14 -15.06
C ARG A 277 0.08 -0.64 -14.73
N LYS A 278 -0.10 -0.07 -13.52
CA LYS A 278 -1.36 0.55 -13.11
C LYS A 278 -1.74 1.73 -14.01
N HIS A 279 -0.80 2.62 -14.32
CA HIS A 279 -1.03 3.72 -15.27
C HIS A 279 -1.47 3.21 -16.65
N GLN A 280 -0.75 2.24 -17.21
CA GLN A 280 -1.08 1.63 -18.51
C GLN A 280 -2.46 0.94 -18.50
N TRP A 281 -2.81 0.27 -17.40
CA TRP A 281 -4.13 -0.32 -17.22
C TRP A 281 -5.24 0.74 -17.30
N TYR A 282 -5.10 1.86 -16.58
CA TYR A 282 -6.07 2.96 -16.66
C TYR A 282 -6.12 3.58 -18.05
N LYS A 283 -4.98 3.77 -18.72
CA LYS A 283 -4.89 4.31 -20.07
C LYS A 283 -5.64 3.43 -21.07
N ARG A 284 -5.42 2.11 -21.03
CA ARG A 284 -6.11 1.12 -21.87
C ARG A 284 -7.62 1.10 -21.59
N ARG A 285 -8.00 1.01 -20.32
CA ARG A 285 -9.42 0.98 -19.90
C ARG A 285 -10.17 2.25 -20.31
N LYS A 286 -9.51 3.41 -20.27
CA LYS A 286 -10.09 4.68 -20.71
C LYS A 286 -10.25 4.72 -22.23
N LEU A 287 -9.25 4.24 -22.98
CA LEU A 287 -9.32 4.18 -24.44
C LEU A 287 -10.48 3.28 -24.91
N GLU A 288 -10.63 2.09 -24.32
CA GLU A 288 -11.74 1.16 -24.60
C GLU A 288 -13.11 1.83 -24.43
N ARG A 289 -13.30 2.60 -23.34
CA ARG A 289 -14.56 3.32 -23.11
C ARG A 289 -14.83 4.37 -24.18
N SER A 290 -13.81 5.11 -24.60
CA SER A 290 -13.94 6.12 -25.66
C SER A 290 -14.24 5.50 -27.03
N THR A 291 -13.63 4.36 -27.35
CA THR A 291 -13.86 3.68 -28.64
C THR A 291 -15.23 3.01 -28.70
N SER A 292 -15.70 2.42 -27.60
CA SER A 292 -17.04 1.81 -27.54
C SER A 292 -18.17 2.84 -27.67
N SER A 293 -17.94 4.09 -27.26
CA SER A 293 -18.93 5.17 -27.45
C SER A 293 -19.01 5.70 -28.89
N ILE A 294 -18.04 5.38 -29.76
CA ILE A 294 -17.98 5.88 -31.14
C ILE A 294 -18.52 4.86 -32.17
N SER A 295 -18.63 3.59 -31.79
CA SER A 295 -19.01 2.48 -32.68
C SER A 295 -20.53 2.25 -32.82
N GLN A 296 -21.38 3.13 -32.28
CA GLN A 296 -22.85 2.98 -32.35
C GLN A 296 -23.55 3.91 -33.37
N TYR A 297 -22.80 4.55 -34.28
CA TYR A 297 -23.33 5.50 -35.26
C TYR A 297 -22.92 5.24 -36.72
N THR A 298 -22.72 3.97 -37.09
CA THR A 298 -22.87 3.54 -38.49
C THR A 298 -24.25 2.90 -38.59
N ASP A 299 -25.29 3.67 -38.90
CA ASP A 299 -25.75 3.87 -40.29
C ASP A 299 -25.96 2.52 -41.00
N GLU A 300 -26.86 1.71 -40.44
CA GLU A 300 -27.63 0.78 -41.25
C GLU A 300 -28.97 1.46 -41.50
N GLY A 301 -29.13 1.94 -42.74
CA GLY A 301 -30.30 2.65 -43.21
C GLY A 301 -31.58 1.86 -43.01
N PHE A 302 -32.34 2.19 -41.98
CA PHE A 302 -33.76 1.84 -41.91
C PHE A 302 -34.55 2.96 -42.59
N SER A 303 -34.69 2.79 -43.90
CA SER A 303 -35.60 3.54 -44.76
C SER A 303 -36.99 3.58 -44.13
N SER A 304 -37.45 4.80 -43.85
CA SER A 304 -38.79 5.12 -43.39
C SER A 304 -39.83 4.65 -44.43
N GLN A 305 -40.51 3.54 -44.18
CA GLN A 305 -41.82 3.28 -44.78
C GLN A 305 -42.92 3.57 -43.75
N PRO A 306 -43.95 4.35 -44.11
CA PRO A 306 -45.11 4.57 -43.25
C PRO A 306 -46.03 3.34 -43.33
N SER A 307 -46.08 2.56 -42.25
CA SER A 307 -47.00 1.42 -42.14
C SER A 307 -48.35 1.90 -41.60
N SER A 308 -49.37 1.67 -42.43
CA SER A 308 -50.78 1.90 -42.20
C SER A 308 -51.37 0.97 -41.15
N TYR A 309 -52.15 1.55 -40.26
CA TYR A 309 -53.40 1.06 -39.67
C TYR A 309 -53.90 -0.31 -40.17
N PHE A 310 -54.00 -1.30 -39.28
CA PHE A 310 -55.03 -2.34 -39.30
C PHE A 310 -55.20 -2.91 -37.89
N GLU A 311 -56.38 -2.69 -37.30
CA GLU A 311 -56.93 -3.47 -36.19
C GLU A 311 -57.42 -4.82 -36.73
N GLU A 312 -57.15 -5.93 -36.04
CA GLU A 312 -58.20 -6.91 -35.74
C GLU A 312 -57.77 -7.96 -34.71
N ASP A 313 -58.75 -8.29 -33.89
CA ASP A 313 -58.80 -9.30 -32.83
C ASP A 313 -58.62 -10.74 -33.34
N SER A 314 -58.05 -11.62 -32.50
CA SER A 314 -58.71 -12.85 -31.99
C SER A 314 -57.76 -14.02 -31.68
N PHE A 315 -58.18 -14.67 -30.58
CA PHE A 315 -57.81 -15.88 -29.86
C PHE A 315 -57.36 -17.17 -30.60
N HIS A 316 -56.82 -18.09 -29.77
CA HIS A 316 -56.57 -19.55 -29.92
C HIS A 316 -55.19 -19.95 -30.49
N THR A 317 -54.51 -21.07 -30.14
CA THR A 317 -54.61 -22.16 -29.15
C THR A 317 -53.39 -23.08 -29.41
N MET A 318 -52.77 -23.60 -28.34
CA MET A 318 -52.06 -24.89 -28.16
C MET A 318 -51.18 -25.56 -29.26
N ASN A 319 -49.99 -25.99 -28.79
CA ASN A 319 -49.35 -27.32 -28.91
C ASN A 319 -48.42 -27.73 -30.07
N ASN A 320 -47.32 -28.36 -29.60
CA ASN A 320 -46.60 -29.56 -30.07
C ASN A 320 -45.73 -29.57 -31.34
N ASN A 321 -44.43 -29.79 -31.07
CA ASN A 321 -43.53 -30.85 -31.55
C ASN A 321 -43.71 -31.46 -32.96
N ASN A 322 -42.61 -31.40 -33.72
CA ASN A 322 -41.76 -32.53 -34.16
C ASN A 322 -41.41 -32.55 -35.66
N THR A 323 -40.17 -33.00 -35.91
CA THR A 323 -39.66 -33.75 -37.08
C THR A 323 -39.22 -33.07 -38.41
N LEU A 324 -37.92 -33.29 -38.66
CA LEU A 324 -37.24 -33.79 -39.87
C LEU A 324 -36.99 -32.90 -41.12
N SER A 325 -35.68 -32.70 -41.35
CA SER A 325 -34.89 -33.11 -42.53
C SER A 325 -35.16 -32.53 -43.92
N THR A 326 -34.16 -31.82 -44.47
CA THR A 326 -33.52 -32.00 -45.81
C THR A 326 -32.52 -30.85 -46.05
N THR A 327 -31.46 -30.86 -46.86
CA THR A 327 -30.55 -31.82 -47.53
C THR A 327 -29.56 -30.93 -48.32
N SER A 328 -28.24 -31.22 -48.24
CA SER A 328 -27.08 -30.91 -49.14
C SER A 328 -26.85 -29.48 -49.71
N HIS A 329 -25.62 -28.95 -49.85
CA HIS A 329 -24.42 -29.37 -50.63
C HIS A 329 -23.18 -28.60 -50.10
N SER A 330 -22.07 -29.23 -49.67
CA SER A 330 -20.86 -29.66 -50.41
C SER A 330 -20.16 -28.63 -51.31
N LEU A 331 -19.01 -28.11 -50.89
CA LEU A 331 -17.81 -27.98 -51.74
C LEU A 331 -16.54 -28.15 -50.89
N ASN A 332 -15.70 -29.09 -51.34
CA ASN A 332 -14.49 -29.60 -50.73
C ASN A 332 -13.34 -29.23 -51.69
N ILE A 333 -12.32 -28.51 -51.23
CA ILE A 333 -11.08 -28.28 -51.98
C ILE A 333 -9.93 -28.68 -51.06
N GLY A 334 -9.28 -29.79 -51.41
CA GLY A 334 -8.09 -30.29 -50.75
C GLY A 334 -6.82 -29.65 -51.30
N PHE A 335 -5.78 -29.62 -50.47
CA PHE A 335 -4.40 -29.57 -50.94
C PHE A 335 -3.51 -30.47 -50.08
N SER A 336 -2.60 -31.13 -50.79
CA SER A 336 -1.82 -32.30 -50.45
C SER A 336 -0.47 -31.96 -49.80
N VAL A 337 -0.09 -32.82 -48.85
CA VAL A 337 1.25 -33.39 -48.57
C VAL A 337 2.49 -32.59 -49.02
N TYR A 338 3.32 -32.17 -48.06
CA TYR A 338 4.77 -32.47 -48.03
C TYR A 338 5.31 -32.43 -46.60
N LYS A 339 6.10 -33.46 -46.25
CA LYS A 339 6.81 -33.65 -44.99
C LYS A 339 8.30 -33.44 -45.27
N PRO A 340 9.04 -32.66 -44.46
CA PRO A 340 10.49 -32.82 -44.36
C PRO A 340 10.96 -33.15 -42.93
N PRO A 341 12.18 -33.70 -42.78
CA PRO A 341 12.63 -34.38 -41.57
C PRO A 341 13.22 -33.44 -40.52
N SER A 342 13.19 -33.90 -39.27
CA SER A 342 13.86 -33.30 -38.11
C SER A 342 15.37 -33.22 -38.27
N PRO A 343 16.02 -32.26 -37.59
CA PRO A 343 17.28 -32.52 -36.93
C PRO A 343 17.17 -32.36 -35.41
N ALA A 344 17.85 -33.26 -34.72
CA ALA A 344 18.07 -33.24 -33.28
C ALA A 344 18.83 -31.96 -32.87
N SER A 345 18.42 -31.34 -31.77
CA SER A 345 19.36 -30.67 -30.86
C SER A 345 18.70 -30.44 -29.50
N SER A 346 19.34 -31.01 -28.50
CA SER A 346 19.06 -30.96 -27.08
C SER A 346 19.45 -29.61 -26.46
N TYR A 347 18.51 -28.93 -25.79
CA TYR A 347 18.79 -28.07 -24.64
C TYR A 347 17.59 -28.07 -23.69
N SER A 348 17.79 -28.66 -22.51
CA SER A 348 16.90 -28.50 -21.35
C SER A 348 17.11 -27.10 -20.76
N THR A 349 16.05 -26.32 -20.66
CA THR A 349 15.95 -25.24 -19.67
C THR A 349 14.58 -25.32 -19.00
N LEU A 350 14.61 -25.67 -17.72
CA LEU A 350 13.48 -25.66 -16.81
C LEU A 350 13.09 -24.20 -16.51
N TYR A 351 11.89 -23.80 -16.90
CA TYR A 351 11.24 -22.58 -16.41
C TYR A 351 10.37 -22.94 -15.20
N PRO A 352 10.57 -22.34 -14.01
CA PRO A 352 9.58 -22.39 -12.95
C PRO A 352 8.48 -21.36 -13.18
N SER A 353 7.25 -21.84 -13.08
CA SER A 353 6.00 -21.09 -13.00
C SER A 353 6.11 -19.93 -11.99
N SER A 354 5.93 -18.69 -12.47
CA SER A 354 5.86 -17.50 -11.64
C SER A 354 4.42 -17.30 -11.17
N GLN A 355 4.22 -17.59 -9.89
CA GLN A 355 2.99 -17.39 -9.14
C GLN A 355 2.82 -15.89 -8.81
N GLU A 356 1.62 -15.36 -9.06
CA GLU A 356 1.25 -13.95 -8.90
C GLU A 356 1.35 -13.50 -7.42
N TYR A 357 2.17 -12.49 -7.16
CA TYR A 357 2.11 -11.73 -5.91
C TYR A 357 1.25 -10.48 -6.11
N ASN A 358 0.13 -10.45 -5.38
CA ASN A 358 -0.69 -9.27 -5.14
C ASN A 358 -0.16 -8.54 -3.91
N ASP A 359 0.71 -7.55 -4.11
CA ASP A 359 1.09 -6.60 -3.05
C ASP A 359 0.28 -5.32 -3.18
N ASN A 360 -0.61 -5.13 -2.21
CA ASN A 360 -1.47 -3.97 -2.03
C ASN A 360 -1.02 -3.24 -0.75
N ASP A 361 0.17 -2.63 -0.77
CA ASP A 361 0.60 -1.72 0.29
C ASP A 361 0.65 -0.29 -0.26
N ASN A 362 -0.29 0.50 0.22
CA ASN A 362 -0.61 1.85 -0.21
C ASN A 362 -0.25 2.81 0.93
N ASP A 363 1.04 2.96 1.21
CA ASP A 363 1.57 4.05 2.04
C ASP A 363 2.05 5.16 1.11
N ASN A 364 1.23 6.20 1.03
CA ASN A 364 1.43 7.37 0.19
C ASN A 364 1.55 8.59 1.10
N ASP A 365 2.68 8.67 1.81
CA ASP A 365 3.14 9.91 2.43
C ASP A 365 3.79 10.74 1.33
N ASN A 366 3.10 11.80 0.92
CA ASN A 366 3.64 12.80 0.02
C ASN A 366 3.34 14.17 0.64
N ASP A 367 4.21 14.56 1.57
CA ASP A 367 4.30 15.92 2.10
C ASP A 367 4.93 16.81 1.01
N ASN A 368 4.12 17.70 0.46
CA ASN A 368 4.58 18.90 -0.24
C ASN A 368 3.70 20.05 0.27
N GLU A 369 4.07 20.57 1.43
CA GLU A 369 3.76 21.94 1.84
C GLU A 369 4.93 22.80 1.40
N GLU A 370 4.69 23.79 0.53
CA GLU A 370 5.37 25.09 0.56
C GLU A 370 4.62 26.01 -0.42
N ASP A 371 3.83 26.91 0.15
CA ASP A 371 3.25 28.07 -0.50
C ASP A 371 3.45 29.27 0.43
N GLU A 372 3.69 30.44 -0.19
CA GLU A 372 3.61 31.82 0.32
C GLU A 372 4.82 32.47 1.02
N ASN A 373 5.47 33.38 0.27
CA ASN A 373 5.64 34.83 0.52
C ASN A 373 6.74 35.34 -0.46
N ASP A 374 6.78 36.55 -1.02
CA ASP A 374 6.18 37.83 -0.66
C ASP A 374 6.25 38.81 -1.86
N SER A 375 5.54 39.92 -1.73
CA SER A 375 5.45 41.05 -2.67
C SER A 375 6.81 41.73 -2.96
N HIS A 376 7.01 42.28 -4.17
CA HIS A 376 7.45 43.68 -4.37
C HIS A 376 7.46 44.11 -5.85
N THR A 377 6.93 45.31 -6.04
CA THR A 377 6.94 46.22 -7.19
C THR A 377 8.36 46.50 -7.72
N LEU A 378 8.54 46.64 -9.05
CA LEU A 378 9.17 47.81 -9.72
C LEU A 378 9.42 47.58 -11.24
N GLN A 379 8.80 48.47 -12.02
CA GLN A 379 9.32 49.21 -13.18
C GLN A 379 10.08 48.49 -14.31
N SER A 380 9.41 48.47 -15.47
CA SER A 380 10.00 48.50 -16.81
C SER A 380 11.04 49.60 -16.98
N ARG A 381 12.20 49.26 -17.55
CA ARG A 381 12.86 50.01 -18.64
C ARG A 381 14.07 49.28 -19.23
N ASN A 382 14.16 49.39 -20.56
CA ASN A 382 15.34 49.43 -21.43
C ASN A 382 16.12 48.14 -21.75
N SER A 383 15.81 47.61 -22.94
CA SER A 383 16.67 47.57 -24.13
C SER A 383 18.20 47.48 -23.95
N ILE A 384 18.82 46.50 -24.64
CA ILE A 384 19.85 46.63 -25.70
C ILE A 384 20.83 45.42 -25.70
N SER A 385 21.07 44.92 -26.91
CA SER A 385 22.27 44.22 -27.41
C SER A 385 22.54 42.78 -26.99
N SER A 386 22.03 41.87 -27.83
CA SER A 386 22.69 40.59 -28.13
C SER A 386 23.91 40.84 -29.02
N GLN A 387 25.10 40.49 -28.54
CA GLN A 387 26.24 40.20 -29.42
C GLN A 387 26.90 38.89 -29.01
N SER A 388 27.18 38.11 -30.04
CA SER A 388 27.76 36.77 -30.06
C SER A 388 29.18 36.70 -29.51
N SER A 389 29.56 35.45 -29.17
CA SER A 389 30.73 34.74 -29.72
C SER A 389 31.66 34.12 -28.66
N THR A 390 31.70 32.79 -28.67
CA THR A 390 32.88 31.91 -28.72
C THR A 390 34.19 32.37 -28.07
N ALA A 391 34.76 31.55 -27.17
CA ALA A 391 35.86 30.61 -27.46
C ALA A 391 36.76 30.28 -26.23
N THR A 392 37.21 29.02 -26.19
CA THR A 392 38.53 28.48 -25.75
C THR A 392 39.09 28.64 -24.32
N ILE A 393 39.28 27.47 -23.69
CA ILE A 393 40.55 26.90 -23.15
C ILE A 393 41.49 27.84 -22.39
N SER A 394 41.80 27.53 -21.12
CA SER A 394 43.18 27.44 -20.61
C SER A 394 43.29 26.81 -19.22
N ASN A 395 44.31 25.95 -19.12
CA ASN A 395 44.84 25.27 -17.94
C ASN A 395 45.54 26.20 -16.94
N SER A 396 45.48 25.86 -15.66
CA SER A 396 46.54 26.09 -14.65
C SER A 396 46.26 25.18 -13.44
N LEU A 397 46.99 24.08 -13.21
CA LEU A 397 48.30 23.98 -12.54
C LEU A 397 48.42 24.86 -11.27
N CYS A 398 48.14 24.27 -10.11
CA CYS A 398 48.81 24.59 -8.84
C CYS A 398 48.61 23.47 -7.79
N CYS A 399 49.70 22.78 -7.49
CA CYS A 399 50.03 22.10 -6.23
C CYS A 399 51.47 22.57 -5.87
N PRO A 400 52.04 22.32 -4.66
CA PRO A 400 51.49 21.88 -3.37
C PRO A 400 52.01 22.73 -2.16
N ARG A 401 51.56 22.45 -0.93
CA ARG A 401 52.32 22.66 0.32
C ARG A 401 51.67 21.86 1.47
N GLU A 402 52.35 20.84 1.99
CA GLU A 402 53.12 20.84 3.26
C GLU A 402 52.22 21.08 4.48
N SER A 403 51.77 20.00 5.14
CA SER A 403 52.44 19.29 6.26
C SER A 403 52.05 19.89 7.60
N ASP A 404 51.35 19.13 8.44
CA ASP A 404 51.66 19.15 9.86
C ASP A 404 51.29 17.85 10.58
N VAL A 405 52.31 17.38 11.31
CA VAL A 405 52.36 16.17 12.12
C VAL A 405 51.86 16.54 13.51
N ARG A 406 50.88 15.82 14.05
CA ARG A 406 50.69 15.74 15.51
C ARG A 406 50.43 14.31 15.94
N ALA A 407 51.52 13.67 16.35
CA ALA A 407 51.49 12.54 17.26
C ALA A 407 51.08 13.02 18.66
N SER A 408 50.26 12.24 19.35
CA SER A 408 50.19 12.26 20.81
C SER A 408 50.07 10.84 21.32
N SER A 409 51.00 10.55 22.22
CA SER A 409 51.31 9.29 22.88
C SER A 409 50.74 9.31 24.30
N MET A 410 50.73 8.13 24.94
CA MET A 410 50.54 7.85 26.38
C MET A 410 49.06 7.82 26.85
N ASN A 411 48.58 6.87 27.66
CA ASN A 411 49.25 5.93 28.57
C ASN A 411 48.41 4.68 28.85
N ARG A 412 49.10 3.57 29.14
CA ARG A 412 48.58 2.37 29.81
C ARG A 412 48.29 2.68 31.28
N PHE A 413 47.25 2.06 31.84
CA PHE A 413 47.20 1.70 33.26
C PHE A 413 46.62 0.29 33.39
N ASP A 414 47.43 -0.59 33.98
CA ASP A 414 47.00 -1.80 34.67
C ASP A 414 46.32 -1.42 35.98
N ARG A 415 45.19 -2.07 36.28
CA ARG A 415 44.88 -2.64 37.59
C ARG A 415 43.78 -3.67 37.51
#